data_AF-A0A965DJX2-F1
#
_entry.id   AF-A0A965DJX2-F1
#
_cell.length_a   1.000
_cell.length_b   1.000
_cell.length_c   1.000
_cell.angle_alpha   90.00
_cell.angle_beta   90.00
_cell.angle_gamma   90.00
#
_symmetry.space_group_name_H-M   'P 1'
#
loop_
_entity.id
_entity.type
_entity.pdbx_description
1 polymer ?
#
loop_
_entity_poly.entity_id
_entity_poly.type
_entity_poly.pdbx_seq_one_letter_code
_entity_poly.pdbx_strand_id
1 'polypeptide(L)'
;MMLYDEACRFAGLMIKRVTIIFTLIFCCANFLHAQGKMNLKIVCTDKGNEAFKALVNEATDFSSATDIKEYLRNQFLPKLWSNGYLSASVDSMQVQHQQLFAYLFLGEQYYWGEIKWDNSFKNVIAKNPTKLLPATGTVLQSSSVAELVNSLLNQLEENGYPFASIKLDSSYWHETKLCAQLKVDAG
;
A
#
# COMPACT_ATOMS: atom_id res chain seq x y z
N MET A 1 34.69 -34.39 -60.00
CA MET A 1 33.52 -35.07 -59.41
C MET A 1 33.58 -35.13 -57.88
N MET A 2 34.75 -35.30 -57.24
CA MET A 2 34.86 -35.37 -55.76
C MET A 2 34.60 -34.06 -55.00
N LEU A 3 34.90 -32.89 -55.58
CA LEU A 3 34.69 -31.58 -54.90
C LEU A 3 33.20 -31.18 -54.73
N TYR A 4 32.29 -31.74 -55.54
CA TYR A 4 30.86 -31.41 -55.50
C TYR A 4 30.12 -32.18 -54.39
N ASP A 5 30.60 -33.39 -54.07
CA ASP A 5 29.98 -34.26 -53.06
C ASP A 5 30.29 -33.78 -51.62
N GLU A 6 31.51 -33.28 -51.37
CA GLU A 6 31.85 -32.67 -50.08
C GLU A 6 31.06 -31.39 -49.82
N ALA A 7 30.90 -30.51 -50.81
CA ALA A 7 30.13 -29.27 -50.69
C ALA A 7 28.64 -29.55 -50.34
N CYS A 8 28.03 -30.55 -50.97
CA CYS A 8 26.67 -30.99 -50.66
C CYS A 8 26.54 -31.60 -49.24
N ARG A 9 27.55 -32.35 -48.78
CA ARG A 9 27.58 -32.88 -47.41
C ARG A 9 27.72 -31.79 -46.35
N PHE A 10 28.54 -30.76 -46.60
CA PHE A 10 28.66 -29.59 -45.72
C PHE A 10 27.36 -28.77 -45.68
N ALA A 11 26.71 -28.57 -46.83
CA ALA A 11 25.42 -27.87 -46.90
C ALA A 11 24.31 -28.62 -46.14
N GLY A 12 24.23 -29.94 -46.26
CA GLY A 12 23.28 -30.76 -45.50
C GLY A 12 23.50 -30.73 -43.99
N LEU A 13 24.76 -30.67 -43.54
CA LEU A 13 25.11 -30.55 -42.11
C LEU A 13 24.76 -29.14 -41.56
N MET A 14 24.97 -28.09 -42.36
CA MET A 14 24.59 -26.71 -42.04
C MET A 14 23.07 -26.57 -41.91
N ILE A 15 22.30 -27.12 -42.85
CA ILE A 15 20.83 -27.09 -42.82
C ILE A 15 20.32 -27.80 -41.55
N LYS A 16 20.83 -28.99 -41.22
CA LYS A 16 20.45 -29.72 -40.00
C LYS A 16 20.75 -28.93 -38.72
N ARG A 17 21.89 -28.23 -38.64
CA ARG A 17 22.24 -27.37 -37.49
C ARG A 17 21.32 -26.17 -37.36
N VAL A 18 20.95 -25.54 -38.48
CA VAL A 18 20.01 -24.41 -38.49
C VAL A 18 18.61 -24.87 -38.07
N THR A 19 18.14 -26.03 -38.55
CA THR A 19 16.83 -26.56 -38.15
C THR A 19 16.79 -26.88 -36.65
N ILE A 20 17.85 -27.50 -36.09
CA ILE A 20 17.95 -27.78 -34.64
C ILE A 20 17.88 -26.49 -33.82
N ILE A 21 18.60 -25.45 -34.21
CA ILE A 21 18.58 -24.14 -33.51
C ILE A 21 17.17 -23.54 -33.56
N PHE A 22 16.50 -23.59 -34.72
CA PHE A 22 15.13 -23.08 -34.86
C PHE A 22 14.12 -23.85 -34.00
N THR A 23 14.25 -25.18 -33.91
CA THR A 23 13.40 -26.01 -33.05
C THR A 23 13.65 -25.75 -31.57
N LEU A 24 14.90 -25.49 -31.17
CA LEU A 24 15.26 -25.14 -29.79
C LEU A 24 14.67 -23.79 -29.38
N ILE A 25 14.76 -22.79 -30.27
CA ILE A 25 14.15 -21.46 -30.04
C ILE A 25 12.62 -21.56 -29.93
N PHE A 26 11.99 -22.36 -30.80
CA PHE A 26 10.54 -22.58 -30.75
C PHE A 26 10.10 -23.31 -29.46
N CYS A 27 10.88 -24.28 -28.98
CA CYS A 27 10.60 -24.92 -27.69
C CYS A 27 10.75 -23.95 -26.51
N CYS A 28 11.79 -23.12 -26.48
CA CYS A 28 11.99 -22.14 -25.41
C CYS A 28 10.87 -21.08 -25.34
N ALA A 29 10.29 -20.69 -26.48
CA ALA A 29 9.18 -19.75 -26.52
C ALA A 29 7.89 -20.27 -25.85
N ASN A 30 7.65 -21.59 -25.88
CA ASN A 30 6.48 -22.20 -25.26
C ASN A 30 6.60 -22.28 -23.72
N PHE A 31 7.82 -22.33 -23.17
CA PHE A 31 8.02 -22.33 -21.71
C PHE A 31 7.75 -20.96 -21.06
N LEU A 32 7.80 -19.86 -21.82
CA LEU A 32 7.56 -18.51 -21.30
C LEU A 32 6.08 -18.20 -21.03
N HIS A 33 5.14 -18.98 -21.59
CA HIS A 33 3.70 -18.74 -21.46
C HIS A 33 2.99 -19.54 -20.34
N ALA A 34 3.74 -20.19 -19.44
CA ALA A 34 3.17 -21.00 -18.36
C ALA A 34 2.94 -20.23 -17.04
N GLN A 35 2.96 -18.88 -17.04
CA GLN A 35 2.58 -18.10 -15.85
C GLN A 35 1.06 -18.21 -15.65
N GLY A 36 0.65 -19.24 -14.92
CA GLY A 36 -0.75 -19.48 -14.58
C GLY A 36 -1.31 -18.35 -13.73
N LYS A 37 -2.54 -17.92 -14.05
CA LYS A 37 -3.29 -16.97 -13.23
C LYS A 37 -3.32 -17.43 -11.77
N MET A 38 -3.07 -16.49 -10.87
CA MET A 38 -3.13 -16.71 -9.42
C MET A 38 -4.28 -15.94 -8.82
N ASN A 39 -4.97 -16.59 -7.88
CA ASN A 39 -6.06 -16.01 -7.12
C ASN A 39 -5.60 -15.64 -5.71
N LEU A 40 -5.95 -14.45 -5.26
CA LEU A 40 -5.75 -14.00 -3.89
C LEU A 40 -6.93 -14.44 -3.02
N LYS A 41 -6.62 -15.00 -1.85
CA LYS A 41 -7.58 -15.24 -0.77
C LYS A 41 -7.09 -14.58 0.50
N ILE A 42 -7.90 -13.69 1.08
CA ILE A 42 -7.58 -13.04 2.34
C ILE A 42 -8.23 -13.81 3.49
N VAL A 43 -7.42 -14.12 4.51
CA VAL A 43 -7.85 -14.77 5.74
C VAL A 43 -7.62 -13.78 6.89
N CYS A 44 -8.71 -13.25 7.45
CA CYS A 44 -8.69 -12.36 8.59
C CYS A 44 -8.44 -13.16 9.88
N THR A 45 -7.38 -12.84 10.59
CA THR A 45 -6.90 -13.60 11.75
C THR A 45 -7.56 -13.20 13.07
N ASP A 46 -8.12 -11.99 13.16
CA ASP A 46 -8.61 -11.39 14.40
C ASP A 46 -10.15 -11.28 14.47
N LYS A 47 -10.79 -10.70 13.44
CA LYS A 47 -12.25 -10.43 13.44
C LYS A 47 -13.09 -11.45 12.68
N GLY A 48 -12.43 -12.43 12.06
CA GLY A 48 -13.06 -13.47 11.26
C GLY A 48 -13.46 -13.01 9.85
N ASN A 49 -13.56 -13.98 8.94
CA ASN A 49 -13.69 -13.71 7.51
C ASN A 49 -15.04 -13.11 7.08
N GLU A 50 -16.12 -13.39 7.80
CA GLU A 50 -17.47 -12.95 7.40
C GLU A 50 -17.68 -11.45 7.67
N ALA A 51 -17.19 -10.94 8.79
CA ALA A 51 -17.20 -9.51 9.09
C ALA A 51 -16.30 -8.73 8.11
N PHE A 52 -15.17 -9.31 7.72
CA PHE A 52 -14.23 -8.72 6.77
C PHE A 52 -14.80 -8.62 5.33
N LYS A 53 -15.46 -9.67 4.82
CA LYS A 53 -16.04 -9.68 3.46
C LYS A 53 -17.08 -8.58 3.23
N ALA A 54 -17.82 -8.19 4.27
CA ALA A 54 -18.79 -7.10 4.17
C ALA A 54 -18.12 -5.72 4.02
N LEU A 55 -16.87 -5.59 4.46
CA LEU A 55 -16.14 -4.32 4.55
C LEU A 55 -15.26 -4.05 3.31
N VAL A 56 -14.83 -5.09 2.61
CA VAL A 56 -13.80 -4.95 1.56
C VAL A 56 -14.12 -5.78 0.32
N ASN A 57 -14.07 -5.12 -0.84
CA ASN A 57 -14.07 -5.79 -2.14
C ASN A 57 -12.61 -5.99 -2.59
N GLU A 58 -12.19 -7.24 -2.72
CA GLU A 58 -10.83 -7.66 -3.08
C GLU A 58 -10.74 -8.02 -4.57
N ALA A 59 -9.62 -7.67 -5.21
CA ALA A 59 -9.34 -8.15 -6.56
C ALA A 59 -8.94 -9.63 -6.50
N THR A 60 -9.43 -10.43 -7.44
CA THR A 60 -9.30 -11.90 -7.41
C THR A 60 -8.37 -12.46 -8.47
N ASP A 61 -8.01 -11.70 -9.50
CA ASP A 61 -7.25 -12.22 -10.65
C ASP A 61 -5.92 -11.49 -10.83
N PHE A 62 -4.83 -12.24 -10.68
CA PHE A 62 -3.46 -11.72 -10.83
C PHE A 62 -2.63 -12.62 -11.74
N SER A 63 -1.64 -12.04 -12.41
CA SER A 63 -0.74 -12.77 -13.31
C SER A 63 0.34 -13.54 -12.53
N SER A 64 0.71 -13.07 -11.34
CA SER A 64 1.74 -13.70 -10.51
C SER A 64 1.56 -13.42 -9.01
N ALA A 65 2.29 -14.18 -8.17
CA ALA A 65 2.38 -13.91 -6.73
C ALA A 65 3.05 -12.55 -6.41
N THR A 66 3.90 -12.04 -7.30
CA THR A 66 4.54 -10.73 -7.13
C THR A 66 3.51 -9.61 -7.29
N ASP A 67 2.65 -9.71 -8.31
CA ASP A 67 1.57 -8.72 -8.53
C ASP A 67 0.62 -8.65 -7.35
N ILE A 68 0.32 -9.81 -6.73
CA ILE A 68 -0.48 -9.88 -5.50
C ILE A 68 0.20 -9.12 -4.36
N LYS A 69 1.50 -9.31 -4.15
CA LYS A 69 2.25 -8.59 -3.11
C LYS A 69 2.25 -7.09 -3.34
N GLU A 70 2.43 -6.66 -4.58
CA GLU A 70 2.39 -5.24 -4.94
C GLU A 70 1.00 -4.65 -4.75
N TYR A 71 -0.05 -5.36 -5.16
CA TYR A 71 -1.43 -4.96 -4.91
C TYR A 71 -1.72 -4.83 -3.41
N LEU A 72 -1.33 -5.83 -2.61
CA LEU A 72 -1.53 -5.83 -1.17
C LEU A 72 -0.88 -4.62 -0.51
N ARG A 73 0.37 -4.33 -0.88
CA ARG A 73 1.17 -3.23 -0.30
C ARG A 73 0.74 -1.86 -0.78
N ASN A 74 0.46 -1.70 -2.08
CA ASN A 74 0.34 -0.38 -2.69
C ASN A 74 -1.12 0.08 -2.84
N GLN A 75 -2.10 -0.83 -2.76
CA GLN A 75 -3.51 -0.50 -2.96
C GLN A 75 -4.38 -0.97 -1.80
N PHE A 76 -4.28 -2.26 -1.44
CA PHE A 76 -5.18 -2.87 -0.48
C PHE A 76 -4.96 -2.35 0.96
N LEU A 77 -3.74 -2.44 1.50
CA LEU A 77 -3.42 -1.93 2.83
C LEU A 77 -3.63 -0.40 2.95
N PRO A 78 -3.16 0.42 1.99
CA PRO A 78 -3.46 1.86 2.01
C PRO A 78 -4.96 2.19 2.05
N LYS A 79 -5.80 1.40 1.38
CA LYS A 79 -7.26 1.56 1.43
C LYS A 79 -7.83 1.25 2.82
N LEU A 80 -7.28 0.26 3.52
CA LEU A 80 -7.68 -0.03 4.90
C LEU A 80 -7.26 1.10 5.84
N TRP A 81 -6.03 1.59 5.71
CA TRP A 81 -5.52 2.71 6.49
C TRP A 81 -6.30 4.00 6.23
N SER A 82 -6.72 4.26 4.99
CA SER A 82 -7.59 5.40 4.65
C SER A 82 -8.99 5.27 5.23
N ASN A 83 -9.44 4.05 5.55
CA ASN A 83 -10.72 3.79 6.21
C ASN A 83 -10.62 3.76 7.74
N GLY A 84 -9.43 4.04 8.30
CA GLY A 84 -9.18 4.13 9.73
C GLY A 84 -8.73 2.83 10.41
N TYR A 85 -8.46 1.77 9.66
CA TYR A 85 -7.88 0.53 10.21
C TYR A 85 -6.36 0.63 10.26
N LEU A 86 -5.83 1.55 11.07
CA LEU A 86 -4.41 1.95 11.04
C LEU A 86 -3.43 0.83 11.41
N SER A 87 -3.88 -0.15 12.19
CA SER A 87 -3.09 -1.32 12.58
C SER A 87 -3.16 -2.46 11.57
N ALA A 88 -3.86 -2.30 10.45
CA ALA A 88 -4.03 -3.38 9.49
C ALA A 88 -2.68 -3.80 8.89
N SER A 89 -2.38 -5.10 8.93
CA SER A 89 -1.14 -5.70 8.43
C SER A 89 -1.37 -7.07 7.81
N VAL A 90 -0.58 -7.41 6.79
CA VAL A 90 -0.49 -8.78 6.28
C VAL A 90 0.68 -9.46 6.98
N ASP A 91 0.39 -10.38 7.90
CA ASP A 91 1.39 -11.00 8.77
C ASP A 91 2.18 -12.09 8.04
N SER A 92 1.49 -12.85 7.18
CA SER A 92 2.12 -13.89 6.39
C SER A 92 1.38 -14.17 5.10
N MET A 93 2.08 -14.80 4.15
CA MET A 93 1.52 -15.22 2.88
C MET A 93 1.94 -16.65 2.57
N GLN A 94 1.00 -17.47 2.11
CA GLN A 94 1.24 -18.85 1.74
C GLN A 94 0.70 -19.13 0.34
N VAL A 95 1.54 -19.67 -0.53
CA VAL A 95 1.13 -20.11 -1.87
C VAL A 95 0.75 -21.58 -1.82
N GLN A 96 -0.42 -21.92 -2.36
CA GLN A 96 -0.88 -23.29 -2.58
C GLN A 96 -1.46 -23.39 -4.00
N HIS A 97 -0.76 -24.13 -4.88
CA HIS A 97 -1.14 -24.26 -6.29
C HIS A 97 -1.31 -22.89 -6.98
N GLN A 98 -2.52 -22.58 -7.46
CA GLN A 98 -2.88 -21.30 -8.09
C GLN A 98 -3.54 -20.30 -7.12
N GLN A 99 -3.41 -20.54 -5.81
CA GLN A 99 -3.98 -19.68 -4.77
C GLN A 99 -2.88 -19.12 -3.86
N LEU A 100 -2.98 -17.84 -3.54
CA LEU A 100 -2.15 -17.19 -2.52
C LEU A 100 -3.05 -16.79 -1.36
N PHE A 101 -2.78 -17.35 -0.19
CA PHE A 101 -3.44 -17.02 1.06
C PHE A 101 -2.66 -15.91 1.76
N ALA A 102 -3.29 -14.76 1.96
CA ALA A 102 -2.75 -13.65 2.74
C ALA A 102 -3.45 -13.62 4.10
N TYR A 103 -2.68 -13.76 5.18
CA TYR A 103 -3.19 -13.70 6.54
C TYR A 103 -3.15 -12.25 7.01
N LEU A 104 -4.33 -11.65 7.14
CA LEU A 104 -4.54 -10.25 7.45
C LEU A 104 -4.94 -10.10 8.92
N PHE A 105 -4.22 -9.27 9.65
CA PHE A 105 -4.69 -8.66 10.88
C PHE A 105 -5.37 -7.34 10.53
N LEU A 106 -6.67 -7.18 10.85
CA LEU A 106 -7.41 -5.95 10.51
C LEU A 106 -7.28 -4.90 11.61
N GLY A 107 -7.42 -5.31 12.87
CA GLY A 107 -7.44 -4.47 14.04
C GLY A 107 -8.70 -3.62 14.19
N GLU A 108 -8.63 -2.65 15.09
CA GLU A 108 -9.72 -1.71 15.36
C GLU A 108 -9.76 -0.55 14.37
N GLN A 109 -10.95 0.03 14.21
CA GLN A 109 -11.09 1.32 13.53
C GLN A 109 -10.75 2.43 14.51
N TYR A 110 -9.84 3.32 14.12
CA TYR A 110 -9.38 4.44 14.93
C TYR A 110 -10.12 5.72 14.58
N TYR A 111 -10.26 6.59 15.59
CA TYR A 111 -11.00 7.83 15.49
C TYR A 111 -10.20 8.99 16.11
N TRP A 112 -10.55 10.20 15.74
CA TRP A 112 -10.09 11.39 16.42
C TRP A 112 -10.69 11.45 17.82
N GLY A 113 -9.83 11.59 18.82
CA GLY A 113 -10.20 11.91 20.19
C GLY A 113 -10.33 13.41 20.39
N GLU A 114 -10.06 13.84 21.62
CA GLU A 114 -10.03 15.27 21.95
C GLU A 114 -8.67 15.85 21.55
N ILE A 115 -8.66 16.78 20.59
CA ILE A 115 -7.47 17.55 20.22
C ILE A 115 -7.60 18.94 20.84
N LYS A 116 -6.59 19.35 21.62
CA LYS A 116 -6.58 20.63 22.33
C LYS A 116 -5.49 21.54 21.79
N TRP A 117 -5.73 22.83 21.89
CA TRP A 117 -4.71 23.84 21.67
C TRP A 117 -3.85 23.99 22.93
N ASP A 118 -2.53 23.94 22.76
CA ASP A 118 -1.62 24.42 23.80
C ASP A 118 -1.70 25.94 23.92
N ASN A 119 -1.27 26.44 25.07
CA ASN A 119 -1.15 27.85 25.37
C ASN A 119 -0.23 28.60 24.37
N SER A 120 0.71 27.92 23.72
CA SER A 120 1.57 28.48 22.67
C SER A 120 0.81 29.14 21.52
N PHE A 121 -0.44 28.71 21.25
CA PHE A 121 -1.25 29.25 20.16
C PHE A 121 -1.92 30.60 20.45
N LYS A 122 -1.94 31.04 21.73
CA LYS A 122 -2.68 32.25 22.15
C LYS A 122 -2.32 33.52 21.38
N ASN A 123 -1.06 33.65 20.96
CA ASN A 123 -0.57 34.86 20.29
C ASN A 123 -0.45 34.69 18.77
N VAL A 124 -0.70 33.48 18.26
CA VAL A 124 -0.42 33.10 16.87
C VAL A 124 -1.70 32.98 16.05
N ILE A 125 -2.81 32.51 16.65
CA ILE A 125 -4.10 32.41 15.96
C ILE A 125 -5.10 33.43 16.53
N ALA A 126 -5.40 34.46 15.73
CA ALA A 126 -6.28 35.56 16.12
C ALA A 126 -7.79 35.29 15.91
N LYS A 127 -8.17 34.22 15.19
CA LYS A 127 -9.59 33.95 14.82
C LYS A 127 -9.93 32.48 15.00
N ASN A 128 -10.93 32.22 15.85
CA ASN A 128 -11.68 30.97 16.03
C ASN A 128 -10.97 29.66 15.60
N PRO A 129 -9.97 29.20 16.39
CA PRO A 129 -9.12 28.06 16.02
C PRO A 129 -9.88 26.72 15.99
N THR A 130 -11.04 26.62 16.65
CA THR A 130 -11.81 25.38 16.80
C THR A 130 -12.31 24.75 15.49
N LYS A 131 -12.52 25.54 14.42
CA LYS A 131 -12.96 25.00 13.12
C LYS A 131 -11.86 24.22 12.39
N LEU A 132 -10.59 24.45 12.74
CA LEU A 132 -9.45 23.80 12.10
C LEU A 132 -9.15 22.41 12.69
N LEU A 133 -9.71 22.09 13.86
CA LEU A 133 -9.51 20.81 14.49
C LEU A 133 -10.48 19.76 13.94
N PRO A 134 -10.04 18.48 13.85
CA PRO A 134 -10.95 17.40 13.52
C PRO A 134 -12.01 17.25 14.63
N ALA A 135 -13.24 16.94 14.22
CA ALA A 135 -14.30 16.68 15.17
C ALA A 135 -14.06 15.34 15.89
N THR A 136 -14.20 15.32 17.21
CA THR A 136 -14.09 14.10 18.00
C THR A 136 -15.07 13.03 17.51
N GLY A 137 -14.59 11.80 17.35
CA GLY A 137 -15.36 10.66 16.84
C GLY A 137 -15.35 10.51 15.32
N THR A 138 -14.74 11.44 14.58
CA THR A 138 -14.50 11.26 13.14
C THR A 138 -13.39 10.24 12.90
N VAL A 139 -13.43 9.51 11.78
CA VAL A 139 -12.46 8.45 11.48
C VAL A 139 -11.05 9.05 11.33
N LEU A 140 -10.08 8.43 11.98
CA LEU A 140 -8.67 8.81 11.87
C LEU A 140 -8.03 8.06 10.71
N GLN A 141 -7.88 8.73 9.57
CA GLN A 141 -7.23 8.15 8.39
C GLN A 141 -5.71 8.32 8.49
N SER A 142 -4.95 7.51 7.76
CA SER A 142 -3.48 7.59 7.79
C SER A 142 -2.92 8.95 7.37
N SER A 143 -3.61 9.70 6.51
CA SER A 143 -3.20 11.04 6.08
C SER A 143 -3.69 12.16 7.00
N SER A 144 -4.69 11.92 7.85
CA SER A 144 -5.42 12.99 8.55
C SER A 144 -4.53 13.83 9.47
N VAL A 145 -3.53 13.23 10.12
CA VAL A 145 -2.60 13.98 10.99
C VAL A 145 -1.74 14.94 10.17
N ALA A 146 -1.22 14.48 9.03
CA ALA A 146 -0.42 15.32 8.13
C ALA A 146 -1.27 16.43 7.51
N GLU A 147 -2.50 16.12 7.09
CA GLU A 147 -3.46 17.11 6.57
C GLU A 147 -3.78 18.18 7.60
N LEU A 148 -4.02 17.79 8.86
CA LEU A 148 -4.23 18.72 9.97
C LEU A 148 -3.03 19.65 10.15
N VAL A 149 -1.82 19.08 10.30
CA VAL A 149 -0.60 19.86 10.51
C VAL A 149 -0.35 20.82 9.34
N ASN A 150 -0.45 20.35 8.10
CA ASN A 150 -0.25 21.17 6.91
C ASN A 150 -1.28 22.30 6.81
N SER A 151 -2.56 22.01 7.10
CA SER A 151 -3.61 23.05 7.08
C SER A 151 -3.33 24.14 8.11
N LEU A 152 -2.81 23.78 9.28
CA LEU A 152 -2.45 24.74 10.31
C LEU A 152 -1.20 25.53 9.94
N LEU A 153 -0.16 24.88 9.39
CA LEU A 153 1.05 25.57 8.91
C LEU A 153 0.71 26.60 7.84
N ASN A 154 -0.12 26.26 6.86
CA ASN A 154 -0.57 27.21 5.83
C ASN A 154 -1.24 28.45 6.45
N GLN A 155 -2.07 28.26 7.49
CA GLN A 155 -2.67 29.38 8.20
C GLN A 155 -1.64 30.23 8.97
N LEU A 156 -0.58 29.63 9.48
CA LEU A 156 0.50 30.36 10.14
C LEU A 156 1.34 31.17 9.14
N GLU A 157 1.67 30.58 8.00
CA GLU A 157 2.39 31.24 6.91
C GLU A 157 1.63 32.48 6.41
N GLU A 158 0.33 32.35 6.16
CA GLU A 158 -0.55 33.46 5.75
C GLU A 158 -0.61 34.60 6.78
N ASN A 159 -0.38 34.28 8.06
CA ASN A 159 -0.42 35.23 9.17
C ASN A 159 0.97 35.74 9.60
N GLY A 160 2.01 35.51 8.79
CA GLY A 160 3.34 36.09 9.00
C GLY A 160 4.32 35.20 9.77
N TYR A 161 4.05 33.90 9.89
CA TYR A 161 4.92 32.93 10.56
C TYR A 161 5.44 31.84 9.57
N PRO A 162 6.31 32.20 8.60
CA PRO A 162 6.76 31.29 7.53
C PRO A 162 7.71 30.18 7.99
N PHE A 163 8.22 30.27 9.22
CA PHE A 163 9.14 29.29 9.81
C PHE A 163 8.53 28.56 11.00
N ALA A 164 7.20 28.67 11.17
CA ALA A 164 6.52 28.01 12.27
C ALA A 164 6.62 26.48 12.15
N SER A 165 6.65 25.82 13.30
CA SER A 165 6.53 24.38 13.41
C SER A 165 5.38 24.00 14.34
N ILE A 166 4.66 22.94 13.99
CA ILE A 166 3.55 22.42 14.78
C ILE A 166 3.83 20.97 15.13
N LYS A 167 3.54 20.59 16.37
CA LYS A 167 3.72 19.22 16.87
C LYS A 167 2.47 18.76 17.60
N LEU A 168 2.11 17.49 17.42
CA LEU A 168 1.20 16.79 18.33
C LEU A 168 2.03 16.41 19.56
N ASP A 169 1.87 17.17 20.62
CA ASP A 169 2.50 16.95 21.92
C ASP A 169 1.51 16.24 22.86
N SER A 170 2.05 15.52 23.86
CA SER A 170 1.25 14.80 24.86
C SER A 170 0.13 13.93 24.25
N SER A 171 0.42 13.23 23.14
CA SER A 171 -0.54 12.36 22.49
C SER A 171 -0.72 11.05 23.25
N TYR A 172 -1.96 10.57 23.32
CA TYR A 172 -2.29 9.30 23.96
C TYR A 172 -3.52 8.68 23.30
N TRP A 173 -3.64 7.37 23.46
CA TRP A 173 -4.81 6.62 23.02
C TRP A 173 -5.80 6.48 24.18
N HIS A 174 -7.05 6.82 23.93
CA HIS A 174 -8.16 6.46 24.80
C HIS A 174 -9.07 5.50 24.02
N GLU A 175 -8.99 4.20 24.34
CA GLU A 175 -9.55 3.13 23.51
C GLU A 175 -9.01 3.22 22.07
N THR A 176 -9.86 3.50 21.09
CA THR A 176 -9.51 3.67 19.67
C THR A 176 -9.42 5.13 19.25
N LYS A 177 -9.40 6.07 20.21
CA LYS A 177 -9.41 7.51 19.95
C LYS A 177 -8.04 8.14 20.21
N LEU A 178 -7.52 8.89 19.23
CA LEU A 178 -6.29 9.67 19.37
C LEU A 178 -6.56 11.02 20.04
N CYS A 179 -6.11 11.18 21.27
CA CYS A 179 -6.15 12.46 21.98
C CYS A 179 -4.76 13.11 21.95
N ALA A 180 -4.67 14.43 21.85
CA ALA A 180 -3.39 15.14 21.85
C ALA A 180 -3.54 16.63 22.19
N GLN A 181 -2.41 17.27 22.50
CA GLN A 181 -2.28 18.73 22.54
C GLN A 181 -1.44 19.20 21.37
N LEU A 182 -1.91 20.21 20.64
CA LEU A 182 -1.14 20.83 19.57
C LEU A 182 -0.28 21.93 20.17
N LYS A 183 1.01 21.88 19.86
CA LYS A 183 1.98 22.91 20.24
C LYS A 183 2.56 23.57 19.00
N VAL A 184 2.73 24.89 19.06
CA VAL A 184 3.37 25.69 18.00
C VAL A 184 4.65 26.32 18.50
N ASP A 185 5.64 26.34 17.62
CA ASP A 185 6.82 27.19 17.72
C ASP A 185 6.80 28.12 16.52
N ALA A 186 6.79 29.43 16.76
CA ALA A 186 6.65 30.43 15.70
C ALA A 186 7.94 30.65 14.89
N GLY A 187 9.08 30.16 15.39
CA GLY A 187 10.41 30.44 14.85
C GLY A 187 11.10 31.63 15.52
#